data_AF-A0A812I4Z6-F1
#
_entry.id   AF-A0A812I4Z6-F1
#
_cell.length_a   1.000
_cell.length_b   1.000
_cell.length_c   1.000
_cell.angle_alpha   90.00
_cell.angle_beta   90.00
_cell.angle_gamma   90.00
#
_symmetry.space_group_name_H-M   'P 1'
#
loop_
_entity.id
_entity.type
_entity.pdbx_description
1 polymer ?
#
loop_
_entity_poly.entity_id
_entity_poly.type
_entity_poly.pdbx_seq_one_letter_code
_entity_poly.pdbx_strand_id
1 'polypeptide(L)'
;MLANPQNLDIGSLLQSPSSSPFALALKASTYVLVVPNHRCSIYTRLWCGYEAFRAHEEGKTVFVARAPTGKKMMVVVLWTTLAGLLGFLLGIFCWRFHGLYLLLLMLTVAAFSSVCIENQTWRRILNGIGAFMCGALLYHWKVVIPFSDTGLLPMLTDVGQRLLLASGILFFDLLEVDRIIGQSQREQAKQLSHGFQGSIEYATCSEAADTARILQEIGERTSDVDYAIHVLLAAGMSTPTLRIVARAGVDISGAGYTEMAFPCLDLGPFLIHDLVLLVKDVLLRRCQRWIPCLVSVCARLLLLFCLWHSAKDERCFILKMMSKMIATLQVLVLPTVMFLQLTAAETDGVFYTITISIMLMHIIMVGFACLGMRRLARLPLAGPCMLQLFLGRGHCSVASAAGAAPVYSPDMHSSSSDDSSD
;
A
#
# COMPACT_ATOMS: atom_id res chain seq x y z
N MET A 1 13.31 -26.29 -5.91
CA MET A 1 14.72 -26.56 -6.26
C MET A 1 14.85 -26.27 -7.74
N LEU A 2 15.45 -25.14 -8.13
CA LEU A 2 15.40 -24.68 -9.54
C LEU A 2 16.73 -24.15 -10.10
N ALA A 3 17.84 -24.17 -9.37
CA ALA A 3 19.04 -23.45 -9.83
C ALA A 3 20.25 -24.32 -10.19
N ASN A 4 20.24 -25.64 -9.96
CA ASN A 4 21.43 -26.44 -10.30
C ASN A 4 21.06 -27.83 -10.82
N PRO A 5 21.62 -28.28 -11.96
CA PRO A 5 21.61 -29.69 -12.33
C PRO A 5 22.29 -30.48 -11.22
N GLN A 6 21.53 -31.33 -10.52
CA GLN A 6 22.03 -32.08 -9.36
C GLN A 6 23.12 -33.12 -9.71
N ASN A 7 23.40 -33.32 -11.01
CA ASN A 7 24.22 -34.40 -11.53
C ASN A 7 25.46 -33.94 -12.33
N LEU A 8 25.77 -32.64 -12.36
CA LEU A 8 26.98 -32.12 -13.01
C LEU A 8 28.01 -31.73 -11.95
N ASP A 9 29.26 -32.19 -12.09
CA ASP A 9 30.38 -31.68 -11.31
C ASP A 9 30.70 -30.25 -11.75
N ILE A 10 30.12 -29.30 -11.03
CA ILE A 10 30.37 -27.87 -11.24
C ILE A 10 31.45 -27.33 -10.29
N GLY A 11 32.18 -28.18 -9.56
CA GLY A 11 33.17 -27.73 -8.58
C GLY A 11 34.24 -26.83 -9.19
N SER A 12 34.65 -27.13 -10.42
CA SER A 12 35.58 -26.30 -11.20
C SER A 12 35.03 -24.90 -11.51
N LEU A 13 33.71 -24.76 -11.70
CA LEU A 13 33.02 -23.49 -11.96
C LEU A 13 32.79 -22.66 -10.68
N LEU A 14 32.95 -23.27 -9.50
CA LEU A 14 32.76 -22.64 -8.19
C LEU A 14 34.07 -22.34 -7.46
N GLN A 15 35.22 -22.48 -8.14
CA GLN A 15 36.53 -22.18 -7.54
C GLN A 15 36.68 -20.72 -7.14
N SER A 16 36.06 -19.78 -7.86
CA SER A 16 35.99 -18.38 -7.49
C SER A 16 34.52 -17.94 -7.50
N PRO A 17 33.95 -17.58 -6.34
CA PRO A 17 32.54 -17.16 -6.26
C PRO A 17 32.18 -16.04 -7.23
N SER A 18 33.05 -15.03 -7.37
CA SER A 18 32.86 -13.87 -8.26
C SER A 18 32.92 -14.17 -9.75
N SER A 19 33.65 -15.20 -10.17
CA SER A 19 33.70 -15.63 -11.57
C SER A 19 32.76 -16.79 -11.88
N SER A 20 32.02 -17.28 -10.88
CA SER A 20 31.03 -18.34 -11.08
C SER A 20 29.98 -17.92 -12.13
N PRO A 21 29.42 -18.88 -12.88
CA PRO A 21 28.36 -18.60 -13.85
C PRO A 21 27.18 -17.85 -13.24
N PHE A 22 26.86 -18.11 -11.96
CA PHE A 22 25.80 -17.44 -11.21
C PHE A 22 26.10 -15.97 -10.97
N ALA A 23 27.32 -15.64 -10.50
CA ALA A 23 27.72 -14.25 -10.28
C ALA A 23 27.77 -13.46 -11.59
N LEU A 24 28.24 -14.07 -12.69
CA LEU A 24 28.24 -13.44 -14.01
C LEU A 24 26.83 -13.19 -14.56
N ALA A 25 25.93 -14.16 -14.42
CA ALA A 25 24.53 -14.01 -14.81
C ALA A 25 23.84 -12.91 -13.99
N LEU A 26 24.07 -12.90 -12.67
CA LEU A 26 23.57 -11.88 -11.77
C LEU A 26 24.11 -10.50 -12.16
N LYS A 27 25.40 -10.43 -12.55
CA LYS A 27 26.04 -9.20 -13.01
C LYS A 27 25.36 -8.60 -14.23
N ALA A 28 25.01 -9.45 -15.18
CA ALA A 28 24.29 -9.07 -16.40
C ALA A 28 22.81 -8.69 -16.16
N SER A 29 22.22 -9.08 -15.03
CA SER A 29 20.80 -8.86 -14.73
C SER A 29 20.50 -7.44 -14.22
N THR A 30 19.25 -7.00 -14.33
CA THR A 30 18.76 -5.75 -13.67
C THR A 30 18.00 -6.05 -12.37
N TYR A 31 17.42 -7.25 -12.28
CA TYR A 31 16.50 -7.66 -11.23
C TYR A 31 16.87 -9.04 -10.71
N VAL A 32 16.60 -9.26 -9.42
CA VAL A 32 16.73 -10.56 -8.76
C VAL A 32 15.37 -10.99 -8.26
N LEU A 33 14.98 -12.22 -8.54
CA LEU A 33 13.74 -12.80 -8.06
C LEU A 33 14.04 -13.88 -7.01
N VAL A 34 13.66 -13.61 -5.77
CA VAL A 34 13.75 -14.53 -4.64
C VAL A 34 12.48 -15.34 -4.56
N VAL A 35 12.60 -16.66 -4.64
CA VAL A 35 11.45 -17.57 -4.58
C VAL A 35 11.38 -18.20 -3.17
N PRO A 36 10.36 -17.87 -2.36
CA PRO A 36 10.19 -18.47 -1.04
C PRO A 36 10.04 -19.99 -1.11
N ASN A 37 10.49 -20.68 -0.06
CA ASN A 37 10.28 -22.10 0.14
C ASN A 37 9.51 -22.33 1.44
N HIS A 38 8.66 -23.36 1.48
CA HIS A 38 7.87 -23.72 2.66
C HIS A 38 8.70 -24.42 3.75
N ARG A 39 9.88 -24.98 3.41
CA ARG A 39 10.72 -25.72 4.37
C ARG A 39 11.59 -24.82 5.25
N CYS A 40 12.37 -23.95 4.62
CA CYS A 40 13.28 -23.03 5.30
C CYS A 40 13.56 -21.83 4.40
N SER A 41 14.05 -20.76 5.01
CA SER A 41 14.58 -19.59 4.31
C SER A 41 15.68 -20.01 3.35
N ILE A 42 15.68 -19.43 2.15
CA ILE A 42 16.78 -19.63 1.20
C ILE A 42 18.11 -19.08 1.75
N TYR A 43 18.06 -18.13 2.67
CA TYR A 43 19.24 -17.53 3.30
C TYR A 43 19.87 -18.39 4.40
N THR A 44 19.31 -19.57 4.67
CA THR A 44 20.04 -20.64 5.39
C THR A 44 21.13 -21.29 4.53
N ARG A 45 21.19 -20.96 3.24
CA ARG A 45 22.16 -21.46 2.26
C ARG A 45 23.14 -20.36 1.90
N LEU A 46 24.42 -20.61 2.12
CA LEU A 46 25.44 -19.57 2.00
C LEU A 46 25.59 -19.02 0.57
N TRP A 47 25.44 -19.86 -0.46
CA TRP A 47 25.42 -19.41 -1.86
C TRP A 47 24.28 -18.41 -2.15
N CYS A 48 23.09 -18.58 -1.56
CA CYS A 48 22.01 -17.61 -1.69
C CYS A 48 22.30 -16.30 -0.94
N GLY A 49 23.03 -16.38 0.19
CA GLY A 49 23.58 -15.21 0.87
C GLY A 49 24.59 -14.45 0.00
N TYR A 50 25.47 -15.18 -0.69
CA TYR A 50 26.42 -14.60 -1.64
C TYR A 50 25.75 -13.95 -2.86
N GLU A 51 24.68 -14.54 -3.40
CA GLU A 51 23.87 -13.91 -4.45
C GLU A 51 23.22 -12.60 -3.95
N ALA A 52 22.73 -12.57 -2.70
CA ALA A 52 22.20 -11.34 -2.11
C ALA A 52 23.30 -10.27 -1.93
N PHE A 53 24.51 -10.66 -1.53
CA PHE A 53 25.68 -9.79 -1.46
C PHE A 53 26.00 -9.17 -2.84
N ARG A 54 26.11 -9.98 -3.88
CA ARG A 54 26.37 -9.51 -5.24
C ARG A 54 25.25 -8.60 -5.76
N ALA A 55 23.99 -8.93 -5.47
CA ALA A 55 22.85 -8.08 -5.80
C ALA A 55 22.88 -6.74 -5.04
N HIS A 56 23.37 -6.75 -3.80
CA HIS A 56 23.54 -5.55 -2.99
C HIS A 56 24.58 -4.61 -3.61
N GLU A 57 25.79 -5.13 -3.82
CA GLU A 57 26.96 -4.42 -4.38
C GLU A 57 26.64 -3.76 -5.71
N GLU A 58 25.90 -4.45 -6.57
CA GLU A 58 25.56 -3.95 -7.89
C GLU A 58 24.28 -3.10 -7.91
N GLY A 59 23.73 -2.77 -6.73
CA GLY A 59 22.54 -1.93 -6.61
C GLY A 59 21.28 -2.54 -7.26
N LYS A 60 21.23 -3.87 -7.40
CA LYS A 60 20.09 -4.55 -8.05
C LYS A 60 18.83 -4.43 -7.19
N THR A 61 17.69 -4.46 -7.87
CA THR A 61 16.40 -4.58 -7.19
C THR A 61 16.06 -6.05 -7.00
N VAL A 62 15.83 -6.44 -5.74
CA VAL A 62 15.46 -7.80 -5.37
C VAL A 62 13.96 -7.85 -5.05
N PHE A 63 13.23 -8.75 -5.70
CA PHE A 63 11.80 -8.97 -5.48
C PHE A 63 11.54 -10.34 -4.87
N VAL A 64 10.52 -10.43 -4.03
CA VAL A 64 9.97 -11.72 -3.59
C VAL A 64 8.91 -12.20 -4.59
N ALA A 65 9.07 -13.43 -5.08
CA ALA A 65 8.09 -14.09 -5.92
C ALA A 65 6.78 -14.31 -5.16
N ARG A 66 5.66 -14.05 -5.83
CA ARG A 66 4.32 -14.16 -5.23
C ARG A 66 3.60 -15.38 -5.78
N ALA A 67 2.98 -16.14 -4.89
CA ALA A 67 2.02 -17.18 -5.29
C ALA A 67 0.81 -16.53 -6.00
N PRO A 68 0.22 -17.18 -7.01
CA PRO A 68 -0.96 -16.66 -7.69
C PRO A 68 -2.15 -16.61 -6.72
N THR A 69 -2.68 -15.41 -6.47
CA THR A 69 -3.81 -15.16 -5.56
C THR A 69 -5.15 -14.93 -6.29
N GLY A 70 -5.17 -14.99 -7.63
CA GLY A 70 -6.33 -14.61 -8.45
C GLY A 70 -7.63 -15.33 -8.07
N LYS A 71 -7.59 -16.65 -7.81
CA LYS A 71 -8.78 -17.41 -7.37
C LYS A 71 -9.31 -16.92 -6.01
N LYS A 72 -8.41 -16.64 -5.06
CA LYS A 72 -8.80 -16.11 -3.73
C LYS A 72 -9.41 -14.71 -3.85
N MET A 73 -8.82 -13.85 -4.69
CA MET A 73 -9.33 -12.51 -5.00
C MET A 73 -10.73 -12.56 -5.61
N MET A 74 -10.95 -13.40 -6.62
CA MET A 74 -12.24 -13.53 -7.28
C MET A 74 -13.34 -13.97 -6.31
N VAL A 75 -13.04 -14.91 -5.40
CA VAL A 75 -13.99 -15.38 -4.38
C VAL A 75 -14.36 -14.24 -3.41
N VAL A 76 -13.40 -13.46 -2.91
CA VAL A 76 -13.72 -12.38 -1.97
C VAL A 76 -14.49 -11.24 -2.63
N VAL A 77 -14.16 -10.89 -3.88
CA VAL A 77 -14.92 -9.91 -4.66
C VAL A 77 -16.35 -10.39 -4.85
N LEU A 78 -16.55 -11.64 -5.27
CA LEU A 78 -17.89 -12.22 -5.44
C LEU A 78 -18.75 -12.12 -4.17
N TRP A 79 -18.19 -12.47 -3.01
CA TRP A 79 -18.91 -12.40 -1.73
C TRP A 79 -19.26 -10.97 -1.31
N THR A 80 -18.34 -10.02 -1.51
CA THR A 80 -18.57 -8.61 -1.16
C THR A 80 -19.56 -7.95 -2.11
N THR A 81 -19.47 -8.22 -3.41
CA THR A 81 -20.47 -7.79 -4.39
C THR A 81 -21.86 -8.37 -4.07
N LEU A 82 -21.93 -9.66 -3.68
CA LEU A 82 -23.20 -10.27 -3.26
C LEU A 82 -23.80 -9.58 -2.03
N ALA A 83 -22.97 -9.17 -1.06
CA ALA A 83 -23.43 -8.37 0.08
C ALA A 83 -24.00 -7.02 -0.37
N GLY A 84 -23.35 -6.34 -1.32
CA GLY A 84 -23.86 -5.12 -1.94
C GLY A 84 -25.20 -5.32 -2.67
N LEU A 85 -25.33 -6.40 -3.44
CA LEU A 85 -26.59 -6.75 -4.11
C LEU A 85 -27.72 -7.03 -3.10
N LEU A 86 -27.43 -7.74 -2.01
CA LEU A 86 -28.40 -8.00 -0.95
C LEU A 86 -28.88 -6.70 -0.28
N GLY A 87 -27.94 -5.78 -0.02
CA GLY A 87 -28.27 -4.45 0.50
C GLY A 87 -29.16 -3.65 -0.43
N PHE A 88 -28.88 -3.70 -1.74
CA PHE A 88 -29.71 -3.07 -2.77
C PHE A 88 -31.13 -3.64 -2.80
N LEU A 89 -31.28 -4.97 -2.78
CA LEU A 89 -32.57 -5.63 -2.73
C LEU A 89 -33.36 -5.23 -1.48
N LEU A 90 -32.70 -5.20 -0.31
CA LEU A 90 -33.36 -4.76 0.93
C LEU A 90 -33.81 -3.29 0.83
N GLY A 91 -33.00 -2.42 0.24
CA GLY A 91 -33.36 -1.03 -0.03
C GLY A 91 -34.68 -0.93 -0.82
N ILE A 92 -34.89 -1.78 -1.82
CA ILE A 92 -36.14 -1.81 -2.59
C ILE A 92 -37.36 -2.07 -1.68
N PHE A 93 -37.24 -2.99 -0.73
CA PHE A 93 -38.34 -3.37 0.16
C PHE A 93 -38.54 -2.40 1.35
N CYS A 94 -37.51 -1.70 1.79
CA CYS A 94 -37.57 -0.81 2.96
C CYS A 94 -38.03 0.62 2.59
N TRP A 95 -39.29 0.82 2.20
CA TRP A 95 -39.84 2.09 1.69
C TRP A 95 -39.58 3.37 2.54
N ARG A 96 -39.22 3.26 3.83
CA ARG A 96 -39.03 4.39 4.75
C ARG A 96 -37.75 4.28 5.59
N PHE A 97 -36.61 4.65 5.01
CA PHE A 97 -35.36 4.83 5.78
C PHE A 97 -35.25 6.27 6.31
N HIS A 98 -35.54 6.49 7.60
CA HIS A 98 -35.42 7.81 8.26
C HIS A 98 -34.00 8.11 8.79
N GLY A 99 -32.97 7.39 8.35
CA GLY A 99 -31.62 7.43 8.93
C GLY A 99 -30.47 7.46 7.93
N LEU A 100 -30.64 8.06 6.75
CA LEU A 100 -29.61 8.04 5.68
C LEU A 100 -28.27 8.64 6.13
N TYR A 101 -28.28 9.71 6.93
CA TYR A 101 -27.05 10.31 7.47
C TYR A 101 -26.32 9.40 8.46
N LEU A 102 -27.07 8.66 9.29
CA LEU A 102 -26.49 7.67 10.18
C LEU A 102 -25.86 6.52 9.37
N LEU A 103 -26.51 6.09 8.29
CA LEU A 103 -25.99 5.05 7.40
C LEU A 103 -24.69 5.51 6.71
N LEU A 104 -24.61 6.77 6.29
CA LEU A 104 -23.39 7.37 5.74
C LEU A 104 -22.27 7.44 6.80
N LEU A 105 -22.58 7.83 8.03
CA LEU A 105 -21.60 7.82 9.12
C LEU A 105 -21.10 6.41 9.43
N MET A 106 -21.99 5.42 9.47
CA MET A 106 -21.61 4.02 9.68
C MET A 106 -20.74 3.50 8.54
N LEU A 107 -21.02 3.91 7.30
CA LEU A 107 -20.21 3.56 6.14
C LEU A 107 -18.78 4.09 6.25
N THR A 108 -18.64 5.34 6.68
CA THR A 108 -17.34 6.01 6.77
C THR A 108 -16.52 5.48 7.93
N VAL A 109 -17.17 5.19 9.07
CA VAL A 109 -16.58 4.44 10.18
C VAL A 109 -16.16 3.05 9.71
N ALA A 110 -16.99 2.30 8.99
CA ALA A 110 -16.64 0.97 8.49
C ALA A 110 -15.44 1.00 7.53
N ALA A 111 -15.41 1.97 6.59
CA ALA A 111 -14.30 2.18 5.68
C ALA A 111 -12.99 2.49 6.43
N PHE A 112 -13.02 3.45 7.36
CA PHE A 112 -11.86 3.83 8.15
C PHE A 112 -11.38 2.69 9.06
N SER A 113 -12.29 2.09 9.82
CA SER A 113 -11.98 0.96 10.69
C SER A 113 -11.43 -0.24 9.92
N SER A 114 -11.94 -0.54 8.72
CA SER A 114 -11.42 -1.64 7.89
C SER A 114 -9.97 -1.44 7.46
N VAL A 115 -9.54 -0.18 7.30
CA VAL A 115 -8.17 0.18 6.94
C VAL A 115 -7.25 0.14 8.16
N CYS A 116 -7.74 0.54 9.32
CA CYS A 116 -6.97 0.60 10.56
C CYS A 116 -6.86 -0.74 11.30
N ILE A 117 -7.84 -1.64 11.17
CA ILE A 117 -7.87 -2.90 11.91
C ILE A 117 -6.90 -3.91 11.29
N GLU A 118 -6.07 -4.55 12.10
CA GLU A 118 -5.17 -5.61 11.63
C GLU A 118 -5.83 -6.98 11.52
N ASN A 119 -6.86 -7.21 12.35
CA ASN A 119 -7.59 -8.46 12.43
C ASN A 119 -8.39 -8.71 11.15
N GLN A 120 -8.01 -9.76 10.42
CA GLN A 120 -8.54 -10.09 9.10
C GLN A 120 -10.03 -10.43 9.12
N THR A 121 -10.53 -11.04 10.20
CA THR A 121 -11.93 -11.41 10.36
C THR A 121 -12.79 -10.16 10.49
N TRP A 122 -12.39 -9.22 11.35
CA TRP A 122 -13.11 -7.95 11.52
C TRP A 122 -13.11 -7.10 10.26
N ARG A 123 -11.97 -7.02 9.54
CA ARG A 123 -11.92 -6.33 8.24
C ARG A 123 -12.92 -6.92 7.24
N ARG A 124 -12.98 -8.26 7.14
CA ARG A 124 -13.93 -8.95 6.26
C ARG A 124 -15.38 -8.62 6.60
N ILE A 125 -15.72 -8.64 7.90
CA ILE A 125 -17.06 -8.30 8.38
C ILE A 125 -17.39 -6.84 8.03
N LEU A 126 -16.49 -5.90 8.34
CA LEU A 126 -16.69 -4.48 8.06
C LEU A 126 -16.83 -4.20 6.56
N ASN A 127 -16.05 -4.87 5.72
CA ASN A 127 -16.15 -4.71 4.26
C ASN A 127 -17.49 -5.23 3.73
N GLY A 128 -17.96 -6.37 4.24
CA GLY A 128 -19.28 -6.89 3.90
C GLY A 128 -20.41 -5.95 4.35
N ILE A 129 -20.34 -5.42 5.58
CA ILE A 129 -21.30 -4.44 6.10
C ILE A 129 -21.28 -3.17 5.25
N GLY A 130 -20.10 -2.64 4.93
CA GLY A 130 -19.94 -1.44 4.11
C GLY A 130 -20.52 -1.61 2.71
N ALA A 131 -20.22 -2.71 2.03
CA ALA A 131 -20.78 -3.02 0.72
C ALA A 131 -22.32 -3.13 0.76
N PHE A 132 -22.86 -3.81 1.77
CA PHE A 132 -24.30 -3.91 2.00
C PHE A 132 -24.95 -2.53 2.20
N MET A 133 -24.35 -1.68 3.03
CA MET A 133 -24.83 -0.31 3.27
C MET A 133 -24.79 0.54 1.99
N CYS A 134 -23.73 0.44 1.17
CA CYS A 134 -23.67 1.09 -0.14
C CYS A 134 -24.82 0.64 -1.05
N GLY A 135 -25.10 -0.67 -1.10
CA GLY A 135 -26.23 -1.21 -1.86
C GLY A 135 -27.57 -0.62 -1.43
N ALA A 136 -27.84 -0.59 -0.13
CA ALA A 136 -29.08 -0.02 0.42
C ALA A 136 -29.21 1.48 0.12
N LEU A 137 -28.11 2.24 0.23
CA LEU A 137 -28.06 3.66 -0.11
C LEU A 137 -28.35 3.92 -1.60
N LEU A 138 -27.85 3.06 -2.49
CA LEU A 138 -28.01 3.23 -3.94
C LEU A 138 -29.49 3.34 -4.37
N TYR A 139 -30.41 2.69 -3.65
CA TYR A 139 -31.84 2.77 -3.92
C TYR A 139 -32.51 3.99 -3.25
N HIS A 140 -32.20 4.25 -1.98
CA HIS A 140 -32.90 5.27 -1.19
C HIS A 140 -32.40 6.69 -1.39
N TRP A 141 -31.18 6.86 -1.88
CA TRP A 141 -30.54 8.15 -1.95
C TRP A 141 -31.12 9.00 -3.09
N LYS A 142 -32.24 9.66 -2.78
CA LYS A 142 -32.80 10.74 -3.59
C LYS A 142 -32.04 12.02 -3.27
N VAL A 143 -31.48 12.63 -4.32
CA VAL A 143 -30.64 13.84 -4.36
C VAL A 143 -30.73 14.74 -3.11
N VAL A 144 -29.62 14.83 -2.35
CA VAL A 144 -29.50 15.66 -1.13
C VAL A 144 -29.43 17.16 -1.44
N ILE A 145 -29.03 17.54 -2.64
CA ILE A 145 -28.95 18.94 -3.06
C ILE A 145 -29.98 19.17 -4.16
N PRO A 146 -31.19 19.67 -3.85
CA PRO A 146 -32.13 20.11 -4.87
C PRO A 146 -31.49 21.27 -5.63
N PHE A 147 -30.80 20.97 -6.73
CA PHE A 147 -30.40 21.98 -7.69
C PHE A 147 -31.67 22.45 -8.37
N SER A 148 -32.06 23.70 -8.15
CA SER A 148 -33.26 24.34 -8.70
C SER A 148 -33.19 24.59 -10.21
N ASP A 149 -32.31 23.90 -10.93
CA ASP A 149 -32.05 24.15 -12.35
C ASP A 149 -33.01 23.31 -13.20
N THR A 150 -33.89 23.97 -13.93
CA THR A 150 -34.76 23.37 -14.95
C THR A 150 -33.94 23.10 -16.23
N GLY A 151 -33.68 21.83 -16.59
CA GLY A 151 -32.94 21.50 -17.83
C GLY A 151 -32.33 20.10 -17.89
N LEU A 152 -31.29 19.91 -18.73
CA LEU A 152 -30.50 18.67 -18.89
C LEU A 152 -29.60 18.36 -17.67
N LEU A 153 -29.31 19.38 -16.86
CA LEU A 153 -28.42 19.33 -15.70
C LEU A 153 -28.80 18.33 -14.58
N PRO A 154 -30.07 18.14 -14.22
CA PRO A 154 -30.49 17.21 -13.18
C PRO A 154 -30.16 15.74 -13.50
N MET A 155 -30.22 15.37 -14.80
CA MET A 155 -29.87 14.03 -15.25
C MET A 155 -28.39 13.74 -15.00
N LEU A 156 -27.50 14.69 -15.33
CA LEU A 156 -26.06 14.53 -15.09
C LEU A 156 -25.75 14.40 -13.59
N THR A 157 -26.44 15.16 -12.73
CA THR A 157 -26.27 15.05 -11.28
C THR A 157 -26.78 13.73 -10.70
N ASP A 158 -27.92 13.21 -11.18
CA ASP A 158 -28.45 11.91 -10.74
C ASP A 158 -27.51 10.77 -11.16
N VAL A 159 -27.05 10.77 -12.41
CA VAL A 159 -26.09 9.77 -12.92
C VAL A 159 -24.77 9.84 -12.15
N GLY A 160 -24.21 11.04 -11.93
CA GLY A 160 -22.98 11.21 -11.16
C GLY A 160 -23.10 10.73 -9.71
N GLN A 161 -24.25 10.97 -9.08
CA GLN A 161 -24.54 10.51 -7.72
C GLN A 161 -24.67 8.99 -7.64
N ARG A 162 -25.37 8.36 -8.58
CA ARG A 162 -25.48 6.89 -8.66
C ARG A 162 -24.14 6.24 -8.92
N LEU A 163 -23.32 6.84 -9.79
CA LEU A 163 -21.96 6.38 -10.07
C LEU A 163 -21.10 6.42 -8.80
N LEU A 164 -21.22 7.48 -7.99
CA LEU A 164 -20.52 7.61 -6.72
C LEU A 164 -20.97 6.57 -5.68
N LEU A 165 -22.26 6.26 -5.61
CA LEU A 165 -22.74 5.21 -4.70
C LEU A 165 -22.31 3.81 -5.18
N ALA A 166 -22.34 3.56 -6.49
CA ALA A 166 -21.86 2.32 -7.09
C ALA A 166 -20.34 2.14 -6.87
N SER A 167 -19.56 3.21 -6.93
CA SER A 167 -18.12 3.15 -6.62
C SER A 167 -17.84 2.82 -5.16
N GLY A 168 -18.79 3.06 -4.25
CA GLY A 168 -18.71 2.59 -2.87
C GLY A 168 -18.65 1.06 -2.76
N ILE A 169 -19.44 0.32 -3.54
CA ILE A 169 -19.36 -1.16 -3.59
C ILE A 169 -17.99 -1.59 -4.12
N LEU A 170 -17.56 -0.99 -5.23
CA LEU A 170 -16.22 -1.25 -5.80
C LEU A 170 -15.10 -0.97 -4.80
N PHE A 171 -15.23 0.08 -3.99
CA PHE A 171 -14.25 0.41 -2.95
C PHE A 171 -14.12 -0.70 -1.90
N PHE A 172 -15.23 -1.26 -1.42
CA PHE A 172 -15.18 -2.39 -0.47
C PHE A 172 -14.68 -3.69 -1.13
N ASP A 173 -14.96 -3.91 -2.41
CA ASP A 173 -14.37 -5.00 -3.18
C ASP A 173 -12.83 -4.84 -3.23
N LEU A 174 -12.33 -3.64 -3.50
CA LEU A 174 -10.90 -3.34 -3.51
C LEU A 174 -10.26 -3.45 -2.12
N LEU A 175 -10.96 -3.08 -1.04
CA LEU A 175 -10.48 -3.29 0.33
C LEU A 175 -10.31 -4.78 0.66
N GLU A 176 -11.18 -5.66 0.15
CA GLU A 176 -11.02 -7.11 0.29
C GLU A 176 -9.87 -7.65 -0.56
N VAL A 177 -9.68 -7.13 -1.77
CA VAL A 177 -8.50 -7.44 -2.59
C VAL A 177 -7.23 -7.07 -1.84
N ASP A 178 -7.18 -5.86 -1.27
CA ASP A 178 -6.06 -5.39 -0.48
C ASP A 178 -5.81 -6.31 0.74
N ARG A 179 -6.87 -6.72 1.43
CA ARG A 179 -6.78 -7.66 2.55
C ARG A 179 -6.11 -8.99 2.14
N ILE A 180 -6.52 -9.59 1.02
CA ILE A 180 -5.95 -10.85 0.52
C ILE A 180 -4.49 -10.70 0.09
N ILE A 181 -4.13 -9.61 -0.59
CA ILE A 181 -2.73 -9.34 -0.95
C ILE A 181 -1.90 -9.21 0.32
N GLY A 182 -2.42 -8.51 1.34
CA GLY A 182 -1.71 -8.24 2.58
C GLY A 182 -1.43 -9.52 3.35
N GLN A 183 -2.43 -10.41 3.42
CA GLN A 183 -2.28 -11.74 4.00
C GLN A 183 -1.22 -12.57 3.26
N SER A 184 -1.29 -12.65 1.93
CA SER A 184 -0.35 -13.44 1.14
C SER A 184 1.10 -12.98 1.31
N GLN A 185 1.34 -11.69 1.48
CA GLN A 185 2.67 -11.17 1.72
C GLN A 185 3.20 -11.49 3.12
N ARG A 186 2.35 -11.40 4.15
CA ARG A 186 2.73 -11.82 5.51
C ARG A 186 3.12 -13.30 5.55
N GLU A 187 2.38 -14.16 4.84
CA GLU A 187 2.71 -15.58 4.71
C GLU A 187 4.07 -15.80 4.01
N GLN A 188 4.34 -15.05 2.93
CA GLN A 188 5.63 -15.11 2.22
C GLN A 188 6.80 -14.59 3.05
N ALA A 189 6.61 -13.50 3.79
CA ALA A 189 7.61 -12.97 4.70
C ALA A 189 7.96 -13.98 5.79
N LYS A 190 6.94 -14.63 6.39
CA LYS A 190 7.13 -15.72 7.36
C LYS A 190 7.89 -16.91 6.77
N GLN A 191 7.58 -17.31 5.53
CA GLN A 191 8.30 -18.40 4.85
C GLN A 191 9.78 -18.03 4.60
N LEU A 192 10.04 -16.78 4.21
CA LEU A 192 11.40 -16.30 3.97
C LEU A 192 12.19 -16.06 5.26
N SER A 193 11.56 -15.80 6.39
CA SER A 193 12.23 -15.65 7.67
C SER A 193 12.43 -16.98 8.40
N HIS A 194 11.71 -18.05 8.03
CA HIS A 194 11.75 -19.33 8.73
C HIS A 194 13.15 -19.95 8.75
N GLY A 195 13.76 -20.03 9.93
CA GLY A 195 15.10 -20.59 10.13
C GLY A 195 16.26 -19.66 9.77
N PHE A 196 16.01 -18.44 9.30
CA PHE A 196 17.07 -17.44 9.13
C PHE A 196 17.39 -16.80 10.48
N GLN A 197 18.63 -16.90 10.93
CA GLN A 197 19.07 -16.45 12.26
C GLN A 197 19.48 -14.97 12.31
N GLY A 198 19.06 -14.18 11.33
CA GLY A 198 19.38 -12.76 11.23
C GLY A 198 20.71 -12.44 10.54
N SER A 199 21.61 -13.43 10.39
CA SER A 199 22.88 -13.26 9.68
C SER A 199 23.20 -14.41 8.73
N ILE A 200 23.87 -14.08 7.62
CA ILE A 200 24.44 -15.06 6.68
C ILE A 200 25.64 -15.83 7.26
N GLU A 201 26.22 -15.41 8.39
CA GLU A 201 27.30 -16.16 9.05
C GLU A 201 26.84 -17.54 9.53
N TYR A 202 25.55 -17.65 9.87
CA TYR A 202 24.92 -18.92 10.26
C TYR A 202 24.44 -19.74 9.05
N ALA A 203 24.63 -19.25 7.83
CA ALA A 203 24.24 -19.97 6.63
C ALA A 203 25.21 -21.13 6.36
N THR A 204 24.65 -22.24 5.89
CA THR A 204 25.40 -23.48 5.67
C THR A 204 25.76 -23.68 4.20
N CYS A 205 26.86 -24.39 3.96
CA CYS A 205 27.25 -24.89 2.64
C CYS A 205 27.63 -26.36 2.75
N SER A 206 27.41 -27.14 1.69
CA SER A 206 27.76 -28.56 1.64
C SER A 206 29.28 -28.76 1.69
N GLU A 207 30.02 -27.85 1.05
CA GLU A 207 31.47 -27.89 0.92
C GLU A 207 32.12 -26.83 1.80
N ALA A 208 32.95 -27.25 2.77
CA ALA A 208 33.61 -26.32 3.69
C ALA A 208 34.56 -25.35 2.97
N ALA A 209 35.17 -25.78 1.87
CA ALA A 209 36.04 -24.93 1.05
C ALA A 209 35.25 -23.78 0.40
N ASP A 210 34.00 -24.03 -0.04
CA ASP A 210 33.13 -22.98 -0.58
C ASP A 210 32.77 -21.96 0.51
N THR A 211 32.48 -22.44 1.72
CA THR A 211 32.21 -21.57 2.88
C THR A 211 33.35 -20.59 3.11
N ALA A 212 34.58 -21.09 3.17
CA ALA A 212 35.75 -20.24 3.37
C ALA A 212 35.91 -19.22 2.23
N ARG A 213 35.79 -19.64 0.96
CA ARG A 213 35.94 -18.74 -0.20
C ARG A 213 34.86 -17.66 -0.26
N ILE A 214 33.61 -18.02 0.00
CA ILE A 214 32.48 -17.08 -0.02
C ILE A 214 32.63 -16.06 1.11
N LEU A 215 32.85 -16.52 2.34
CA LEU A 215 32.98 -15.61 3.49
C LEU A 215 34.21 -14.72 3.35
N GLN A 216 35.32 -15.23 2.79
CA GLN A 216 36.50 -14.43 2.46
C GLN A 216 36.18 -13.32 1.44
N GLU A 217 35.39 -13.60 0.40
CA GLU A 217 35.06 -12.59 -0.62
C GLU A 217 34.07 -11.52 -0.10
N ILE A 218 33.13 -11.93 0.75
CA ILE A 218 32.22 -11.00 1.45
C ILE A 218 33.04 -10.10 2.38
N GLY A 219 33.96 -10.69 3.15
CA GLY A 219 34.86 -9.98 4.06
C GLY A 219 34.10 -9.22 5.14
N GLU A 220 34.48 -7.96 5.37
CA GLU A 220 33.87 -7.09 6.40
C GLU A 220 32.44 -6.61 6.05
N ARG A 221 31.94 -6.93 4.85
CA ARG A 221 30.64 -6.46 4.35
C ARG A 221 29.47 -7.36 4.73
N THR A 222 29.68 -8.37 5.56
CA THR A 222 28.60 -9.27 6.02
C THR A 222 27.40 -8.51 6.56
N SER A 223 27.64 -7.45 7.34
CA SER A 223 26.58 -6.59 7.91
C SER A 223 25.73 -5.90 6.84
N ASP A 224 26.32 -5.47 5.71
CA ASP A 224 25.59 -4.86 4.60
C ASP A 224 24.71 -5.88 3.87
N VAL A 225 25.13 -7.15 3.80
CA VAL A 225 24.36 -8.25 3.23
C VAL A 225 23.17 -8.59 4.11
N ASP A 226 23.42 -8.78 5.40
CA ASP A 226 22.38 -9.03 6.41
C ASP A 226 21.36 -7.92 6.43
N TYR A 227 21.83 -6.67 6.33
CA TYR A 227 20.99 -5.51 6.20
C TYR A 227 20.12 -5.53 4.94
N ALA A 228 20.69 -5.89 3.78
CA ALA A 228 19.94 -5.99 2.53
C ALA A 228 18.87 -7.09 2.56
N ILE A 229 19.17 -8.23 3.20
CA ILE A 229 18.25 -9.35 3.44
C ILE A 229 17.15 -8.91 4.42
N HIS A 230 17.51 -8.23 5.51
CA HIS A 230 16.54 -7.66 6.45
C HIS A 230 15.55 -6.74 5.74
N VAL A 231 16.04 -5.83 4.88
CA VAL A 231 15.18 -4.95 4.06
C VAL A 231 14.25 -5.77 3.16
N LEU A 232 14.76 -6.83 2.51
CA LEU A 232 13.94 -7.71 1.68
C LEU A 232 12.83 -8.40 2.49
N LEU A 233 13.16 -8.93 3.67
CA LEU A 233 12.23 -9.62 4.55
C LEU A 233 11.16 -8.68 5.10
N ALA A 234 11.56 -7.49 5.55
CA ALA A 234 10.67 -6.49 6.11
C ALA A 234 9.75 -5.88 5.04
N ALA A 235 10.30 -5.40 3.93
CA ALA A 235 9.53 -4.69 2.90
C ALA A 235 8.88 -5.61 1.86
N GLY A 236 9.33 -6.86 1.72
CA GLY A 236 8.93 -7.76 0.62
C GLY A 236 9.62 -7.45 -0.72
N MET A 237 10.60 -6.54 -0.72
CA MET A 237 11.52 -6.21 -1.81
C MET A 237 12.72 -5.44 -1.25
N SER A 238 13.86 -5.44 -1.95
CA SER A 238 15.05 -4.68 -1.58
C SER A 238 15.52 -3.84 -2.76
N THR A 239 15.27 -2.53 -2.69
CA THR A 239 15.75 -1.53 -3.66
C THR A 239 16.82 -0.65 -3.00
N PRO A 240 17.71 -0.01 -3.77
CA PRO A 240 18.65 0.97 -3.22
C PRO A 240 17.94 2.07 -2.39
N THR A 241 16.78 2.53 -2.85
CA THR A 241 15.99 3.55 -2.14
C THR A 241 15.48 3.04 -0.80
N LEU A 242 14.89 1.84 -0.74
CA LEU A 242 14.39 1.28 0.52
C LEU A 242 15.51 1.00 1.53
N ARG A 243 16.70 0.58 1.06
CA ARG A 243 17.87 0.42 1.93
C ARG A 243 18.29 1.76 2.55
N ILE A 244 18.26 2.86 1.78
CA ILE A 244 18.55 4.20 2.31
C ILE A 244 17.47 4.63 3.32
N VAL A 245 16.19 4.41 3.01
CA VAL A 245 15.06 4.76 3.88
C VAL A 245 15.12 4.01 5.20
N ALA A 246 15.39 2.71 5.16
CA ALA A 246 15.54 1.91 6.37
C ALA A 246 16.80 2.31 7.17
N ARG A 247 17.89 2.75 6.52
CA ARG A 247 19.11 3.23 7.22
C ARG A 247 18.83 4.54 7.97
N ALA A 248 17.84 5.29 7.51
CA ALA A 248 17.33 6.47 8.21
C ALA A 248 16.38 6.13 9.38
N GLY A 249 16.26 4.85 9.77
CA GLY A 249 15.45 4.40 10.91
C GLY A 249 13.94 4.35 10.64
N VAL A 250 13.52 4.47 9.37
CA VAL A 250 12.11 4.36 8.98
C VAL A 250 11.70 2.89 8.94
N ASP A 251 10.57 2.56 9.56
CA ASP A 251 9.96 1.24 9.43
C ASP A 251 9.47 1.01 7.99
N ILE A 252 10.13 0.07 7.32
CA ILE A 252 9.82 -0.35 5.96
C ILE A 252 8.95 -1.61 5.91
N SER A 253 8.36 -2.03 7.04
CA SER A 253 7.52 -3.22 7.11
C SER A 253 6.36 -3.15 6.12
N GLY A 254 6.38 -4.06 5.15
CA GLY A 254 5.43 -4.10 4.04
C GLY A 254 5.51 -2.89 3.11
N ALA A 255 6.64 -2.19 2.98
CA ALA A 255 6.79 -1.08 2.03
C ALA A 255 6.56 -1.48 0.55
N GLY A 256 6.82 -2.74 0.18
CA GLY A 256 6.50 -3.32 -1.14
C GLY A 256 5.05 -3.75 -1.33
N TYR A 257 4.19 -3.44 -0.35
CA TYR A 257 2.76 -3.63 -0.44
C TYR A 257 2.08 -2.38 -1.03
N THR A 258 1.15 -2.59 -1.96
CA THR A 258 0.33 -1.53 -2.56
C THR A 258 -1.06 -1.51 -1.95
N GLU A 259 -1.48 -0.39 -1.36
CA GLU A 259 -2.86 -0.13 -0.91
C GLU A 259 -3.59 0.56 -2.06
N MET A 260 -4.47 -0.17 -2.74
CA MET A 260 -5.07 0.29 -4.01
C MET A 260 -6.47 0.88 -3.84
N ALA A 261 -7.22 0.50 -2.80
CA ALA A 261 -8.64 0.85 -2.71
C ALA A 261 -8.91 2.36 -2.77
N PHE A 262 -8.23 3.15 -1.94
CA PHE A 262 -8.39 4.61 -1.93
C PHE A 262 -7.86 5.29 -3.21
N PRO A 263 -6.63 5.02 -3.68
CA PRO A 263 -6.13 5.59 -4.93
C PRO A 263 -6.99 5.26 -6.14
N CYS A 264 -7.49 4.03 -6.25
CA CYS A 264 -8.38 3.64 -7.35
C CYS A 264 -9.71 4.39 -7.30
N LEU A 265 -10.28 4.59 -6.11
CA LEU A 265 -11.51 5.36 -5.94
C LEU A 265 -11.31 6.84 -6.27
N ASP A 266 -10.19 7.42 -5.83
CA ASP A 266 -9.84 8.82 -6.06
C ASP A 266 -9.49 9.14 -7.52
N LEU A 267 -8.61 8.34 -8.12
CA LEU A 267 -8.14 8.57 -9.49
C LEU A 267 -9.13 8.12 -10.57
N GLY A 268 -10.12 7.29 -10.22
CA GLY A 268 -11.14 6.81 -11.14
C GLY A 268 -12.48 7.54 -10.96
N PRO A 269 -13.42 6.99 -10.17
CA PRO A 269 -14.75 7.56 -9.98
C PRO A 269 -14.78 9.04 -9.56
N PHE A 270 -13.92 9.46 -8.62
CA PHE A 270 -13.90 10.86 -8.17
C PHE A 270 -13.32 11.80 -9.22
N LEU A 271 -12.34 11.37 -10.02
CA LEU A 271 -11.87 12.14 -11.17
C LEU A 271 -12.99 12.36 -12.20
N ILE A 272 -13.78 11.33 -12.51
CA ILE A 272 -14.93 11.44 -13.42
C ILE A 272 -15.97 12.41 -12.84
N HIS A 273 -16.25 12.31 -11.54
CA HIS A 273 -17.18 13.20 -10.86
C HIS A 273 -16.75 14.67 -10.97
N ASP A 274 -15.48 14.98 -10.68
CA ASP A 274 -14.97 16.34 -10.73
C ASP A 274 -14.89 16.90 -12.16
N LEU A 275 -14.67 16.04 -13.16
CA LEU A 275 -14.80 16.43 -14.57
C LEU A 275 -16.24 16.82 -14.92
N VAL A 276 -17.25 16.09 -14.44
CA VAL A 276 -18.66 16.45 -14.66
C VAL A 276 -19.00 17.77 -13.98
N LEU A 277 -18.53 17.99 -12.74
CA LEU A 277 -18.71 19.26 -12.03
C LEU A 277 -18.01 20.42 -12.76
N LEU A 278 -16.79 20.22 -13.22
CA LEU A 278 -16.02 21.20 -13.99
C LEU A 278 -16.76 21.61 -15.27
N VAL A 279 -17.22 20.63 -16.07
CA VAL A 279 -17.98 20.89 -17.30
C VAL A 279 -19.26 21.66 -16.99
N LYS A 280 -19.99 21.27 -15.93
CA LYS A 280 -21.20 21.99 -15.49
C LYS A 280 -20.90 23.44 -15.11
N ASP A 281 -19.87 23.69 -14.30
CA ASP A 281 -19.54 25.05 -13.84
C ASP A 281 -19.05 25.95 -14.98
N VAL A 282 -18.31 25.40 -15.94
CA VAL A 282 -17.90 26.11 -17.16
C VAL A 282 -19.11 26.46 -18.03
N LEU A 283 -20.02 25.51 -18.27
CA LEU A 283 -21.24 25.74 -19.05
C LEU A 283 -22.15 26.78 -18.40
N LEU A 284 -22.26 26.77 -17.08
CA LEU A 284 -23.05 27.76 -16.31
C LEU A 284 -22.32 29.10 -16.11
N ARG A 285 -21.12 29.29 -16.67
CA ARG A 285 -20.28 30.50 -16.53
C ARG A 285 -20.05 30.91 -15.07
N ARG A 286 -19.95 29.95 -14.15
CA ARG A 286 -19.69 30.20 -12.73
C ARG A 286 -18.19 30.37 -12.49
N CYS A 287 -17.66 31.55 -12.87
CA CYS A 287 -16.21 31.80 -12.95
C CYS A 287 -15.39 31.45 -11.70
N GLN A 288 -15.98 31.48 -10.50
CA GLN A 288 -15.26 31.22 -9.26
C GLN A 288 -15.18 29.73 -8.88
N ARG A 289 -16.11 28.88 -9.34
CA ARG A 289 -16.20 27.47 -8.89
C ARG A 289 -15.36 26.49 -9.71
N TRP A 290 -15.13 26.80 -10.98
CA TRP A 290 -14.41 25.87 -11.86
C TRP A 290 -12.89 25.82 -11.59
N ILE A 291 -12.30 26.87 -11.00
CA ILE A 291 -10.83 26.94 -10.77
C ILE A 291 -10.36 25.82 -9.82
N PRO A 292 -10.92 25.64 -8.61
CA PRO A 292 -10.51 24.54 -7.73
C PRO A 292 -10.71 23.15 -8.35
N CYS A 293 -11.82 22.96 -9.06
CA CYS A 293 -12.12 21.70 -9.76
C CYS A 293 -11.07 21.41 -10.84
N LEU A 294 -10.73 22.40 -11.67
CA LEU A 294 -9.70 22.24 -12.71
C LEU A 294 -8.34 21.88 -12.10
N VAL A 295 -7.93 22.58 -11.06
CA VAL A 295 -6.65 22.32 -10.39
C VAL A 295 -6.62 20.90 -9.80
N SER A 296 -7.71 20.46 -9.16
CA SER A 296 -7.83 19.10 -8.63
C SER A 296 -7.75 18.03 -9.73
N VAL A 297 -8.46 18.22 -10.85
CA VAL A 297 -8.41 17.34 -12.03
C VAL A 297 -6.97 17.25 -12.57
N CYS A 298 -6.31 18.39 -12.79
CA CYS A 298 -4.94 18.43 -13.27
C CYS A 298 -3.97 17.72 -12.30
N ALA A 299 -4.13 17.92 -11.00
CA ALA A 299 -3.31 17.28 -9.99
C ALA A 299 -3.48 15.75 -9.99
N ARG A 300 -4.70 15.22 -10.14
CA ARG A 300 -4.95 13.77 -10.28
C ARG A 300 -4.34 13.18 -11.55
N LEU A 301 -4.45 13.89 -12.68
CA LEU A 301 -3.82 13.46 -13.93
C LEU A 301 -2.29 13.41 -13.79
N LEU A 302 -1.70 14.38 -13.08
CA LEU A 302 -0.28 14.38 -12.78
C LEU A 302 0.11 13.24 -11.82
N LEU A 303 -0.72 12.92 -10.81
CA LEU A 303 -0.51 11.73 -9.97
C LEU A 303 -0.54 10.43 -10.77
N LEU A 304 -1.49 10.28 -11.70
CA LEU A 304 -1.53 9.14 -12.61
C LEU A 304 -0.26 9.04 -13.47
N PHE A 305 0.21 10.17 -13.98
CA PHE A 305 1.47 10.25 -14.72
C PHE A 305 2.68 9.85 -13.85
N CYS A 306 2.75 10.36 -12.61
CA CYS A 306 3.77 9.98 -11.65
C CYS A 306 3.73 8.48 -11.37
N LEU A 307 2.56 7.90 -11.12
CA LEU A 307 2.39 6.45 -10.90
C LEU A 307 2.86 5.63 -12.09
N TRP A 308 2.52 6.06 -13.32
CA TRP A 308 2.93 5.36 -14.53
C TRP A 308 4.44 5.36 -14.72
N HIS A 309 5.11 6.49 -14.51
CA HIS A 309 6.56 6.63 -14.73
C HIS A 309 7.43 6.18 -13.55
N SER A 310 6.88 6.05 -12.34
CA SER A 310 7.65 5.70 -11.16
C SER A 310 8.13 4.25 -11.17
N ALA A 311 9.27 4.02 -10.54
CA ALA A 311 9.74 2.67 -10.22
C ALA A 311 8.75 1.96 -9.27
N LYS A 312 8.81 0.63 -9.21
CA LYS A 312 7.81 -0.17 -8.47
C LYS A 312 7.73 0.18 -6.98
N ASP A 313 8.84 0.49 -6.34
CA ASP A 313 8.90 0.92 -4.95
C ASP A 313 8.32 2.30 -4.73
N GLU A 314 8.64 3.26 -5.61
CA GLU A 314 8.04 4.59 -5.62
C GLU A 314 6.52 4.53 -5.90
N ARG A 315 6.05 3.63 -6.76
CA ARG A 315 4.60 3.39 -6.94
C ARG A 315 3.93 2.93 -5.65
N CYS A 316 4.54 1.98 -4.94
CA CYS A 316 4.01 1.51 -3.65
C CYS A 316 3.94 2.66 -2.64
N PHE A 317 4.98 3.50 -2.59
CA PHE A 317 5.01 4.70 -1.77
C PHE A 317 3.89 5.67 -2.12
N ILE A 318 3.73 6.07 -3.38
CA ILE A 318 2.68 7.01 -3.82
C ILE A 318 1.30 6.48 -3.45
N LEU A 319 1.02 5.19 -3.70
CA LEU A 319 -0.28 4.59 -3.40
C LEU A 319 -0.59 4.57 -1.90
N LYS A 320 0.40 4.25 -1.05
CA LYS A 320 0.24 4.30 0.40
C LYS A 320 0.06 5.74 0.91
N MET A 321 0.86 6.68 0.40
CA MET A 321 0.75 8.10 0.72
C MET A 321 -0.67 8.59 0.37
N MET A 322 -1.13 8.34 -0.84
CA MET A 322 -2.49 8.67 -1.28
C MET A 322 -3.54 8.06 -0.34
N SER A 323 -3.44 6.76 -0.05
CA SER A 323 -4.39 6.06 0.82
C SER A 323 -4.55 6.75 2.18
N LYS A 324 -3.45 7.14 2.81
CA LYS A 324 -3.47 7.79 4.13
C LYS A 324 -3.91 9.23 4.10
N MET A 325 -3.52 9.96 3.07
CA MET A 325 -3.92 11.35 2.90
C MET A 325 -5.41 11.46 2.58
N ILE A 326 -5.94 10.57 1.72
CA ILE A 326 -7.36 10.46 1.44
C ILE A 326 -8.13 10.03 2.69
N ALA A 327 -7.66 9.00 3.42
CA ALA A 327 -8.31 8.57 4.66
C ALA A 327 -8.36 9.69 5.71
N THR A 328 -7.25 10.42 5.89
CA THR A 328 -7.20 11.61 6.77
C THR A 328 -8.18 12.68 6.31
N LEU A 329 -8.22 12.99 5.01
CA LEU A 329 -9.15 13.96 4.44
C LEU A 329 -10.61 13.55 4.72
N GLN A 330 -10.96 12.28 4.54
CA GLN A 330 -12.31 11.79 4.80
C GLN A 330 -12.70 11.95 6.28
N VAL A 331 -11.81 11.60 7.22
CA VAL A 331 -12.04 11.76 8.66
C VAL A 331 -12.24 13.23 9.05
N LEU A 332 -11.56 14.17 8.38
CA LEU A 332 -11.70 15.60 8.67
C LEU A 332 -12.91 16.24 7.98
N VAL A 333 -13.12 15.92 6.71
CA VAL A 333 -14.16 16.55 5.88
C VAL A 333 -15.53 16.04 6.25
N LEU A 334 -15.73 14.73 6.42
CA LEU A 334 -17.08 14.17 6.60
C LEU A 334 -17.81 14.68 7.84
N PRO A 335 -17.21 14.72 9.05
CA PRO A 335 -17.86 15.30 10.21
C PRO A 335 -18.15 16.79 10.02
N THR A 336 -17.26 17.51 9.34
CA THR A 336 -17.44 18.93 9.01
C THR A 336 -18.65 19.12 8.08
N VAL A 337 -18.78 18.30 7.05
CA VAL A 337 -19.95 18.33 6.15
C VAL A 337 -21.23 18.00 6.91
N MET A 338 -21.22 16.96 7.74
CA MET A 338 -22.38 16.59 8.56
C MET A 338 -22.77 17.73 9.50
N PHE A 339 -21.81 18.34 10.18
CA PHE A 339 -22.05 19.47 11.08
C PHE A 339 -22.65 20.67 10.35
N LEU A 340 -22.09 21.03 9.20
CA LEU A 340 -22.58 22.15 8.38
C LEU A 340 -23.99 21.89 7.81
N GLN A 341 -24.30 20.65 7.46
CA GLN A 341 -25.65 20.25 7.06
C GLN A 341 -26.66 20.35 8.21
N LEU A 342 -26.25 19.98 9.43
CA LEU A 342 -27.10 20.08 10.62
C LEU A 342 -27.37 21.52 11.04
N THR A 343 -26.41 22.43 10.83
CA THR A 343 -26.57 23.86 11.19
C THR A 343 -27.30 24.68 10.12
N ALA A 344 -27.75 24.05 9.03
CA ALA A 344 -28.38 24.71 7.90
C ALA A 344 -27.56 25.91 7.35
N ALA A 345 -26.23 25.82 7.44
CA ALA A 345 -25.33 26.84 6.92
C ALA A 345 -25.49 26.96 5.39
N GLU A 346 -25.22 28.16 4.86
CA GLU A 346 -25.29 28.42 3.41
C GLU A 346 -24.47 27.41 2.60
N THR A 347 -25.12 26.75 1.65
CA THR A 347 -24.58 25.61 0.88
C THR A 347 -23.31 25.95 0.10
N ASP A 348 -23.14 27.22 -0.27
CA ASP A 348 -22.03 27.69 -1.08
C ASP A 348 -20.71 27.71 -0.31
N GLY A 349 -20.72 28.18 0.95
CA GLY A 349 -19.53 28.18 1.79
C GLY A 349 -19.00 26.77 2.03
N VAL A 350 -19.92 25.84 2.32
CA VAL A 350 -19.61 24.41 2.51
C VAL A 350 -18.93 23.81 1.27
N PHE A 351 -19.48 24.07 0.08
CA PHE A 351 -18.90 23.58 -1.17
C PHE A 351 -17.48 24.10 -1.40
N TYR A 352 -17.25 25.40 -1.17
CA TYR A 352 -15.91 25.98 -1.33
C TYR A 352 -14.92 25.40 -0.33
N THR A 353 -15.29 25.26 0.94
CA THR A 353 -14.41 24.66 1.96
C THR A 353 -14.00 23.24 1.55
N ILE A 354 -14.95 22.39 1.16
CA ILE A 354 -14.67 21.01 0.73
C ILE A 354 -13.75 21.00 -0.49
N THR A 355 -14.11 21.74 -1.54
CA THR A 355 -13.40 21.71 -2.82
C THR A 355 -11.98 22.27 -2.70
N ILE A 356 -11.79 23.34 -1.91
CA ILE A 356 -10.46 23.89 -1.63
C ILE A 356 -9.62 22.92 -0.80
N SER A 357 -10.21 22.27 0.22
CA SER A 357 -9.50 21.24 1.01
C SER A 357 -9.06 20.08 0.12
N ILE A 358 -9.94 19.58 -0.76
CA ILE A 358 -9.61 18.53 -1.74
C ILE A 358 -8.49 19.00 -2.66
N MET A 359 -8.60 20.19 -3.25
CA MET A 359 -7.59 20.74 -4.16
C MET A 359 -6.21 20.85 -3.49
N LEU A 360 -6.16 21.48 -2.31
CA LEU A 360 -4.91 21.64 -1.55
C LEU A 360 -4.28 20.29 -1.25
N MET A 361 -5.11 19.31 -0.85
CA MET A 361 -4.66 17.95 -0.60
C MET A 361 -3.97 17.37 -1.85
N HIS A 362 -4.62 17.41 -3.01
CA HIS A 362 -4.04 16.87 -4.25
C HIS A 362 -2.73 17.55 -4.65
N ILE A 363 -2.61 18.87 -4.46
CA ILE A 363 -1.34 19.59 -4.70
C ILE A 363 -0.23 19.04 -3.79
N ILE A 364 -0.53 18.81 -2.51
CA ILE A 364 0.43 18.24 -1.56
C ILE A 364 0.80 16.80 -1.97
N MET A 365 -0.16 15.97 -2.39
CA MET A 365 0.11 14.61 -2.90
C MET A 365 1.06 14.63 -4.10
N VAL A 366 0.83 15.53 -5.06
CA VAL A 366 1.72 15.72 -6.21
C VAL A 366 3.12 16.12 -5.74
N GLY A 367 3.21 17.06 -4.79
CA GLY A 367 4.48 17.49 -4.21
C GLY A 367 5.29 16.32 -3.64
N PHE A 368 4.66 15.46 -2.83
CA PHE A 368 5.31 14.27 -2.28
C PHE A 368 5.64 13.22 -3.34
N ALA A 369 4.76 12.99 -4.32
CA ALA A 369 5.01 12.06 -5.41
C ALA A 369 6.21 12.49 -6.28
N CYS A 370 6.33 13.80 -6.57
CA CYS A 370 7.47 14.37 -7.30
C CYS A 370 8.77 14.38 -6.49
N LEU A 371 8.67 14.50 -5.16
CA LEU A 371 9.84 14.43 -4.27
C LEU A 371 10.39 12.99 -4.22
N GLY A 372 9.50 11.99 -4.13
CA GLY A 372 9.84 10.57 -4.02
C GLY A 372 10.48 10.21 -2.68
N MET A 373 10.59 8.92 -2.39
CA MET A 373 11.10 8.44 -1.11
C MET A 373 12.54 8.91 -0.83
N ARG A 374 13.40 8.85 -1.85
CA ARG A 374 14.84 9.16 -1.68
C ARG A 374 15.08 10.61 -1.25
N ARG A 375 14.36 11.57 -1.83
CA ARG A 375 14.53 12.99 -1.47
C ARG A 375 13.78 13.32 -0.19
N LEU A 376 12.62 12.69 0.04
CA LEU A 376 11.88 12.85 1.30
C LEU A 376 12.72 12.37 2.50
N ALA A 377 13.44 11.25 2.38
CA ALA A 377 14.34 10.75 3.42
C ALA A 377 15.50 11.71 3.75
N ARG A 378 15.87 12.59 2.80
CA ARG A 378 16.96 13.57 2.98
C ARG A 378 16.49 14.87 3.64
N LEU A 379 15.19 15.10 3.79
CA LEU A 379 14.71 16.29 4.47
C LEU A 379 15.03 16.19 5.97
N PRO A 380 15.75 17.16 6.55
CA PRO A 380 16.11 17.12 7.96
C PRO A 380 14.84 17.17 8.82
N LEU A 381 14.84 16.43 9.93
CA LEU A 381 13.79 16.35 10.96
C LEU A 381 12.43 15.79 10.48
N ALA A 382 11.86 16.31 9.41
CA ALA A 382 10.52 15.94 8.94
C ALA A 382 10.53 14.72 8.01
N GLY A 383 11.62 14.48 7.27
CA GLY A 383 11.71 13.45 6.24
C GLY A 383 11.37 12.04 6.73
N PRO A 384 12.14 11.50 7.70
CA PRO A 384 11.87 10.19 8.29
C PRO A 384 10.49 10.10 8.95
N CYS A 385 10.01 11.16 9.62
CA CYS A 385 8.69 11.19 10.23
C CYS A 385 7.56 11.09 9.20
N MET A 386 7.66 11.82 8.08
CA MET A 386 6.69 11.73 6.98
C MET A 386 6.74 10.37 6.29
N LEU A 387 7.93 9.81 6.07
CA LEU A 387 8.06 8.45 5.53
C LEU A 387 7.50 7.40 6.48
N GLN A 388 7.72 7.54 7.78
CA GLN A 388 7.12 6.67 8.80
C GLN A 388 5.60 6.75 8.74
N LEU A 389 5.06 7.97 8.67
CA LEU A 389 3.62 8.20 8.51
C LEU A 389 3.09 7.52 7.25
N PHE A 390 3.79 7.57 6.11
CA PHE A 390 3.31 7.01 4.85
C PHE A 390 3.58 5.52 4.65
N LEU A 391 4.69 4.97 5.14
CA LEU A 391 5.06 3.58 4.93
C LEU A 391 4.57 2.64 6.03
N GLY A 392 4.57 3.10 7.30
CA GLY A 392 4.23 2.29 8.47
C GLY A 392 2.77 1.85 8.52
N ARG A 393 2.46 0.73 9.15
CA ARG A 393 1.08 0.22 9.26
C ARG A 393 0.61 0.22 10.70
N GLY A 394 -0.42 1.00 11.03
CA GLY A 394 -1.21 0.91 12.27
C GLY A 394 -0.49 1.20 13.60
N HIS A 395 0.81 0.97 13.67
CA HIS A 395 1.67 1.25 14.79
C HIS A 395 2.20 2.67 14.65
N CYS A 396 1.51 3.63 15.27
CA CYS A 396 2.06 4.95 15.51
C CYS A 396 3.20 4.84 16.54
N SER A 397 4.35 4.28 16.14
CA SER A 397 5.60 4.36 16.91
C SER A 397 6.25 5.75 16.78
N VAL A 398 5.45 6.82 16.77
CA VAL A 398 5.95 8.21 16.75
C VAL A 398 6.87 8.45 17.95
N ALA A 399 6.63 7.74 19.06
CA ALA A 399 7.48 7.77 20.24
C ALA A 399 8.92 7.26 20.01
N SER A 400 9.16 6.39 19.01
CA SER A 400 10.50 5.82 18.78
C SER A 400 11.42 6.74 17.96
N ALA A 401 10.86 7.65 17.15
CA ALA A 401 11.65 8.48 16.23
C ALA A 401 12.34 9.67 16.92
N ALA A 402 11.89 10.04 18.13
CA ALA A 402 12.37 11.24 18.81
C ALA A 402 13.56 11.03 19.76
N GLY A 403 14.00 9.79 20.02
CA GLY A 403 15.05 9.57 21.03
C GLY A 403 15.82 8.26 21.00
N ALA A 404 15.51 7.31 20.10
CA ALA A 404 16.30 6.08 20.01
C ALA A 404 17.41 6.26 18.96
N ALA A 405 18.68 6.11 19.39
CA ALA A 405 19.77 5.80 18.47
C ALA A 405 19.35 4.57 17.64
N PRO A 406 19.69 4.50 16.33
CA PRO A 406 19.23 3.42 15.46
C PRO A 406 19.60 2.06 16.07
N VAL A 407 18.59 1.36 16.60
CA VAL A 407 18.71 0.04 17.21
C VAL A 407 18.79 -0.98 16.07
N TYR A 408 19.88 -0.93 15.31
CA TYR A 408 20.44 -2.15 14.76
C TYR A 408 21.60 -2.53 15.68
N SER A 409 21.25 -2.89 16.91
CA SER A 409 22.18 -3.57 17.80
C SER A 409 22.01 -5.06 17.49
N PRO A 410 23.01 -5.74 16.89
CA PRO A 410 22.93 -7.14 16.49
C PRO A 410 22.71 -8.13 17.65
N ASP A 411 22.59 -7.66 18.90
CA ASP A 411 22.56 -8.49 20.11
C ASP A 411 21.16 -8.98 20.54
N MET A 412 20.10 -8.79 19.75
CA MET A 412 18.71 -9.02 20.20
C MET A 412 18.18 -10.48 20.14
N HIS A 413 19.03 -11.50 19.94
CA HIS A 413 18.59 -12.90 19.86
C HIS A 413 19.13 -13.86 20.94
N SER A 414 19.71 -13.36 22.03
CA SER A 414 20.30 -14.20 23.09
C SER A 414 19.37 -14.58 24.28
N SER A 415 18.05 -14.30 24.24
CA SER A 415 17.17 -14.58 25.38
C SER A 415 15.82 -15.23 25.02
N SER A 416 15.83 -16.52 24.65
CA SER A 416 14.65 -17.41 24.82
C SER A 416 15.04 -18.89 24.75
N SER A 417 16.03 -19.29 25.53
CA SER A 417 16.32 -20.70 25.79
C SER A 417 16.27 -20.94 27.30
N ASP A 418 15.07 -20.94 27.85
CA ASP A 418 14.76 -21.59 29.12
C ASP A 418 13.31 -22.10 29.03
N ASP A 419 13.10 -23.28 29.60
CA ASP A 419 11.84 -24.02 29.76
C ASP A 419 11.35 -24.91 28.60
N SER A 420 12.01 -26.06 28.47
CA SER A 420 11.30 -27.33 28.31
C SER A 420 12.06 -28.45 29.02
N SER A 421 11.91 -28.50 30.35
CA SER A 421 12.01 -29.74 31.13
C SER A 421 10.59 -30.15 31.47
N ASP A 422 10.07 -31.17 30.79
CA ASP A 422 9.08 -32.14 31.27
C ASP A 422 8.83 -33.22 30.19
#